data_AF-A0A4Q8UET7-F1
#
_entry.id   AF-A0A4Q8UET7-F1
#
_cell.length_a   1.000
_cell.length_b   1.000
_cell.length_c   1.000
_cell.angle_alpha   90.00
_cell.angle_beta   90.00
_cell.angle_gamma   90.00
#
_symmetry.space_group_name_H-M   'P 1'
#
loop_
_entity.id
_entity.type
_entity.pdbx_description
1 polymer ?
#
loop_
_entity_poly.entity_id
_entity_poly.type
_entity_poly.pdbx_seq_one_letter_code
_entity_poly.pdbx_strand_id
1 'polypeptide(L)'
;MITLQQDTEGFIRMKRHFPGSAEVTVTFADGSREVFSGLELNRIYDDALAVYRAQNQLDAKGFSRGPKKKVQSAIEFVAIHPGMGK
;
A
#
# COMPACT_ATOMS: atom_id res chain seq x y z
N MET A 1 -1.53 4.37 -18.49
CA MET A 1 -2.54 4.86 -17.54
C MET A 1 -3.08 3.66 -16.77
N ILE A 2 -3.05 3.70 -15.45
CA ILE A 2 -3.47 2.59 -14.57
C ILE A 2 -4.73 3.03 -13.84
N THR A 3 -5.71 2.15 -13.71
CA THR A 3 -6.93 2.43 -12.94
C THR A 3 -7.02 1.48 -11.76
N LEU A 4 -7.30 2.03 -10.59
CA LEU A 4 -7.53 1.31 -9.35
C LEU A 4 -8.93 1.63 -8.83
N GLN A 5 -9.54 0.65 -8.18
CA GLN A 5 -10.81 0.81 -7.50
C GLN A 5 -10.60 0.55 -6.03
N GLN A 6 -11.13 1.44 -5.21
CA GLN A 6 -11.14 1.29 -3.77
C GLN A 6 -12.25 0.30 -3.38
N ASP A 7 -11.89 -0.66 -2.51
CA ASP A 7 -12.84 -1.53 -1.84
C ASP A 7 -13.72 -0.72 -0.86
N THR A 8 -14.88 -1.29 -0.48
CA THR A 8 -15.83 -0.63 0.45
C THR A 8 -15.24 -0.30 1.82
N GLU A 9 -14.16 -0.97 2.19
CA GLU A 9 -13.43 -0.78 3.45
C GLU A 9 -12.38 0.34 3.37
N GLY A 10 -12.22 0.99 2.22
CA GLY A 10 -11.30 2.13 2.04
C GLY A 10 -9.91 1.75 1.52
N PHE A 11 -9.69 0.51 1.10
CA PHE A 11 -8.39 0.01 0.66
C PHE A 11 -8.31 -0.11 -0.86
N ILE A 12 -7.12 0.09 -1.42
CA ILE A 12 -6.77 -0.33 -2.78
C ILE A 12 -5.85 -1.54 -2.74
N ARG A 13 -5.97 -2.40 -3.74
CA ARG A 13 -5.07 -3.56 -3.90
C ARG A 13 -3.81 -3.14 -4.65
N MET A 14 -2.69 -3.19 -3.96
CA MET A 14 -1.39 -2.84 -4.52
C MET A 14 -0.39 -3.93 -4.16
N LYS A 15 0.04 -4.71 -5.17
CA LYS A 15 0.98 -5.83 -4.97
C LYS A 15 2.45 -5.43 -5.12
N ARG A 16 2.72 -4.28 -5.73
CA ARG A 16 4.06 -3.79 -6.06
C ARG A 16 4.04 -2.29 -6.30
N HIS A 17 5.21 -1.69 -6.22
CA HIS A 17 5.41 -0.29 -6.59
C HIS A 17 5.04 -0.02 -8.05
N PHE A 18 4.44 1.13 -8.27
CA PHE A 18 4.19 1.67 -9.60
C PHE A 18 5.42 2.41 -10.11
N PRO A 19 5.62 2.51 -11.44
CA PRO A 19 6.61 3.42 -11.99
C PRO A 19 6.33 4.85 -11.52
N GLY A 20 7.34 5.59 -11.06
CA GLY A 20 7.12 6.93 -10.48
C GLY A 20 6.48 7.94 -11.45
N SER A 21 6.71 7.78 -12.75
CA SER A 21 6.12 8.59 -13.82
C SER A 21 4.74 8.10 -14.30
N ALA A 22 4.24 6.98 -13.76
CA ALA A 22 2.93 6.47 -14.15
C ALA A 22 1.82 7.26 -13.45
N GLU A 23 0.81 7.66 -14.20
CA GLU A 23 -0.44 8.18 -13.66
C GLU A 23 -1.40 7.03 -13.32
N VAL A 24 -1.92 7.07 -12.09
CA VAL A 24 -2.82 6.08 -11.53
C VAL A 24 -4.11 6.78 -11.11
N THR A 25 -5.21 6.47 -11.78
CA THR A 25 -6.53 6.97 -11.40
C THR A 25 -7.15 6.03 -10.39
N VAL A 26 -7.46 6.54 -9.20
CA VAL A 26 -8.15 5.80 -8.14
C VAL A 26 -9.61 6.24 -8.14
N THR A 27 -10.52 5.26 -8.26
CA THR A 27 -11.96 5.47 -8.01
C THR A 27 -12.27 5.06 -6.59
N PHE A 28 -12.71 6.01 -5.79
CA PHE A 28 -13.05 5.80 -4.39
C PHE A 28 -14.45 5.20 -4.23
N ALA A 29 -14.72 4.64 -3.06
CA ALA A 29 -16.01 4.02 -2.72
C ALA A 29 -17.16 5.03 -2.69
N ASP A 30 -16.88 6.32 -2.50
CA ASP A 30 -17.84 7.43 -2.58
C ASP A 30 -18.18 7.83 -4.04
N GLY A 31 -17.56 7.18 -5.03
CA GLY A 31 -17.73 7.47 -6.46
C GLY A 31 -16.83 8.59 -6.99
N SER A 32 -16.07 9.26 -6.13
CA SER A 32 -15.07 10.24 -6.54
C SER A 32 -13.89 9.57 -7.24
N ARG A 33 -13.18 10.34 -8.08
CA ARG A 33 -12.00 9.88 -8.79
C ARG A 33 -10.89 10.89 -8.62
N GLU A 34 -9.71 10.41 -8.25
CA GLU A 34 -8.51 11.23 -8.13
C GLU A 34 -7.36 10.58 -8.88
N VAL A 35 -6.50 11.41 -9.46
CA VAL A 35 -5.30 10.95 -10.16
C VAL A 35 -4.13 11.13 -9.22
N PHE A 36 -3.43 10.02 -8.97
CA PHE A 36 -2.21 9.98 -8.19
C PHE A 36 -1.03 9.69 -9.12
N SER A 37 0.13 10.22 -8.78
CA SER A 37 1.38 9.72 -9.34
C SER A 37 1.73 8.37 -8.71
N GLY A 38 2.39 7.51 -9.48
CA GLY A 38 2.92 6.25 -8.95
C GLY A 38 3.89 6.48 -7.78
N LEU A 39 4.59 7.62 -7.77
CA LEU A 39 5.49 8.00 -6.69
C LEU A 39 4.76 8.29 -5.38
N GLU A 40 3.60 8.96 -5.42
CA GLU A 40 2.77 9.21 -4.24
C GLU A 40 2.19 7.92 -3.68
N LEU A 41 1.64 7.06 -4.54
CA LEU A 41 1.12 5.76 -4.11
C LEU A 41 2.20 4.86 -3.51
N ASN A 42 3.42 4.89 -4.05
CA ASN A 42 4.54 4.16 -3.48
C ASN A 42 4.89 4.67 -2.08
N ARG A 43 4.89 5.98 -1.85
CA ARG A 43 5.13 6.55 -0.51
C ARG A 43 4.07 6.10 0.50
N ILE A 44 2.80 6.13 0.11
CA ILE A 44 1.69 5.67 0.96
C ILE A 44 1.84 4.17 1.26
N TYR A 45 2.22 3.38 0.26
CA TYR A 45 2.51 1.96 0.43
C TYR A 45 3.68 1.72 1.39
N ASP A 46 4.79 2.44 1.24
CA ASP A 46 5.97 2.31 2.09
C ASP A 46 5.66 2.68 3.56
N ASP A 47 4.86 3.72 3.79
CA ASP A 47 4.42 4.14 5.12
C ASP A 47 3.52 3.08 5.78
N ALA A 48 2.50 2.60 5.04
CA ALA A 48 1.64 1.51 5.49
C ALA A 48 2.43 0.22 5.76
N LEU A 49 3.45 -0.07 4.95
CA LEU A 49 4.33 -1.21 5.13
C LEU A 49 5.19 -1.07 6.39
N ALA A 50 5.67 0.13 6.70
CA ALA A 50 6.41 0.42 7.92
C ALA A 50 5.54 0.18 9.17
N VAL A 51 4.30 0.65 9.15
CA VAL A 51 3.32 0.40 10.23
C VAL A 51 3.06 -1.10 10.39
N TYR A 52 2.82 -1.81 9.29
CA TYR A 52 2.63 -3.26 9.31
C TYR A 52 3.86 -3.99 9.90
N ARG A 53 5.07 -3.60 9.51
CA ARG A 53 6.31 -4.18 10.04
C ARG A 53 6.49 -3.90 11.53
N ALA A 54 6.18 -2.69 11.99
CA ALA A 54 6.23 -2.33 13.39
C ALA A 54 5.24 -3.14 14.23
N GLN A 55 3.99 -3.28 13.76
CA GLN A 55 2.96 -4.09 14.43
C GLN A 55 3.33 -5.57 14.52
N ASN A 56 3.95 -6.12 13.48
CA ASN A 56 4.33 -7.54 13.42
C ASN A 56 5.70 -7.82 14.08
N GLN A 57 6.32 -6.84 14.74
CA GLN A 57 7.65 -6.94 15.37
C GLN A 57 8.73 -7.49 14.41
N LEU A 58 8.57 -7.27 13.11
CA LEU A 58 9.51 -7.77 12.09
C LEU A 58 10.87 -7.07 12.15
N ASP A 59 10.93 -5.91 12.81
CA ASP A 59 12.16 -5.14 13.05
C ASP A 59 12.89 -5.56 14.34
N ALA A 60 12.24 -6.35 15.21
CA ALA A 60 12.90 -6.85 16.40
C ALA A 60 13.94 -7.90 15.98
N LYS A 61 15.22 -7.62 16.25
CA LYS A 61 16.37 -8.55 16.07
C LYS A 61 16.30 -9.79 16.99
N GLY A 62 15.12 -10.36 17.19
CA GLY A 62 14.88 -11.58 17.94
C GLY A 62 15.07 -12.79 17.03
N PHE A 63 16.16 -13.52 17.25
CA PHE A 63 16.46 -14.78 16.58
C PHE A 63 15.27 -15.75 16.61
N SER A 64 14.53 -15.84 15.51
CA SER A 64 13.49 -16.86 15.33
C SER A 64 14.15 -18.19 14.99
N ARG A 65 14.32 -19.08 15.99
CA ARG A 65 14.84 -20.46 15.84
C ARG A 65 13.74 -21.48 15.46
N GLY A 66 12.73 -21.05 14.70
CA GLY A 66 11.66 -21.91 14.17
C GLY A 66 11.88 -22.23 12.68
N PRO A 67 11.18 -23.22 12.10
CA PRO A 67 11.25 -23.47 10.66
C PRO A 67 10.92 -22.17 9.91
N LYS A 68 11.76 -21.81 8.93
CA LYS A 68 11.60 -20.61 8.08
C LYS A 68 10.28 -20.68 7.31
N LYS A 69 9.15 -20.39 7.95
CA LYS A 69 7.92 -20.04 7.24
C LYS A 69 8.24 -18.77 6.45
N LYS A 70 7.84 -18.73 5.18
CA LYS A 70 7.94 -17.51 4.37
C LYS A 70 7.13 -16.43 5.08
N VAL A 71 7.82 -15.53 5.76
CA VAL A 71 7.21 -14.35 6.38
C VAL A 71 6.74 -13.47 5.24
N GLN A 72 5.43 -13.19 5.15
CA GLN A 72 4.93 -12.18 4.24
C GLN A 72 5.48 -10.82 4.69
N SER A 73 6.35 -10.26 3.86
CA SER A 73 7.07 -9.01 4.14
C SER A 73 6.49 -7.82 3.38
N ALA A 74 5.34 -8.01 2.73
CA ALA A 74 4.64 -7.05 1.91
C ALA A 74 3.15 -7.02 2.29
N ILE A 75 2.55 -5.84 2.18
CA ILE A 75 1.11 -5.64 2.32
C ILE A 75 0.48 -5.70 0.93
N GLU A 76 -0.75 -6.19 0.83
CA GLU A 76 -1.51 -6.18 -0.43
C GLU A 76 -2.60 -5.11 -0.45
N PHE A 77 -2.95 -4.59 0.72
CA PHE A 77 -4.02 -3.62 0.93
C PHE A 77 -3.41 -2.33 1.47
N VAL A 78 -3.63 -1.24 0.73
CA VAL A 78 -3.15 0.09 1.11
C VAL A 78 -4.37 0.95 1.37
N ALA A 79 -4.45 1.52 2.57
CA ALA A 79 -5.50 2.48 2.89
C ALA A 79 -5.25 3.76 2.09
N ILE A 80 -6.29 4.26 1.42
CA ILE A 80 -6.21 5.51 0.65
C ILE A 80 -7.44 6.35 0.91
N HIS A 81 -7.28 7.67 0.91
CA HIS A 81 -8.37 8.61 1.08
C HIS A 81 -8.26 9.74 0.05
N PRO A 82 -9.38 10.35 -0.36
CA PRO A 82 -9.35 11.51 -1.24
C PRO A 82 -8.47 12.61 -0.64
N GLY A 83 -7.62 13.23 -1.45
CA GLY A 83 -6.75 14.32 -1.03
C GLY A 83 -5.38 13.89 -0.49
N MET A 84 -5.02 12.61 -0.54
CA MET A 84 -3.66 12.14 -0.19
C MET A 84 -2.60 12.45 -1.26
N GLY A 85 -3.01 12.85 -2.47
CA GLY A 85 -2.13 13.17 -3.60
C GLY A 85 -1.78 14.65 -3.71
N LYS A 86 -1.68 15.35 -2.57
CA LYS A 86 -1.40 16.79 -2.50
C LYS A 86 -0.32 17.11 -1.48
#